data_AF-A0A1V2MEF3-F1
#
_entry.id   AF-A0A1V2MEF3-F1
#
_cell.length_a   1.000
_cell.length_b   1.000
_cell.length_c   1.000
_cell.angle_alpha   90.00
_cell.angle_beta   90.00
_cell.angle_gamma   90.00
#
_symmetry.space_group_name_H-M   'P 1'
#
loop_
_entity.id
_entity.type
_entity.pdbx_description
1 polymer ?
#
loop_
_entity_poly.entity_id
_entity_poly.type
_entity_poly.pdbx_seq_one_letter_code
_entity_poly.pdbx_strand_id
1 'polypeptide(L)'
;MDLDDLVEIAIKTEPVHVEYKVRSGDTLSTIAQSLRINREEITKNNPKIKNDVVILNSIIDIVAEIPKIDIVRADKDEAREFMVYIE
;
A
#
# COMPACT_ATOMS: atom_id res chain seq x y z
N MET A 1 -9.34 -18.48 -18.00
CA MET A 1 -8.25 -17.73 -17.39
C MET A 1 -7.00 -18.51 -17.63
N ASP A 2 -6.20 -18.06 -18.58
CA ASP A 2 -4.86 -18.58 -18.84
C ASP A 2 -3.82 -17.87 -17.95
N LEU A 3 -2.55 -18.26 -18.08
CA LEU A 3 -1.47 -17.69 -17.29
C LEU A 3 -1.25 -16.20 -17.60
N ASP A 4 -1.52 -15.78 -18.83
CA ASP A 4 -1.32 -14.39 -19.25
C ASP A 4 -2.43 -13.49 -18.65
N ASP A 5 -3.67 -13.96 -18.60
CA ASP A 5 -4.78 -13.31 -17.88
C ASP A 5 -4.45 -13.13 -16.39
N LEU A 6 -3.85 -14.14 -15.75
CA LEU A 6 -3.47 -14.10 -14.33
C LEU A 6 -2.33 -13.12 -14.08
N VAL A 7 -1.34 -13.09 -14.98
CA VAL A 7 -0.24 -12.12 -14.92
C VAL A 7 -0.77 -10.72 -15.11
N GLU A 8 -1.66 -10.48 -16.08
CA GLU A 8 -2.28 -9.18 -16.33
C GLU A 8 -3.05 -8.68 -15.10
N ILE A 9 -3.84 -9.54 -14.45
CA ILE A 9 -4.57 -9.19 -13.22
C ILE A 9 -3.61 -8.85 -12.08
N ALA A 10 -2.49 -9.55 -11.96
CA ALA A 10 -1.55 -9.35 -10.86
C ALA A 10 -0.64 -8.12 -11.06
N ILE A 11 -0.34 -7.74 -12.30
CA ILE A 11 0.43 -6.51 -12.60
C ILE A 11 -0.46 -5.26 -12.66
N LYS A 12 -1.76 -5.43 -12.92
CA LYS A 12 -2.72 -4.33 -12.97
C LYS A 12 -3.12 -3.92 -11.57
N THR A 13 -2.41 -2.93 -11.04
CA THR A 13 -2.76 -2.30 -9.77
C THR A 13 -3.23 -0.87 -10.03
N GLU A 14 -4.47 -0.56 -9.69
CA GLU A 14 -4.97 0.82 -9.71
C GLU A 14 -4.85 1.41 -8.29
N PRO A 15 -4.43 2.68 -8.13
CA PRO A 15 -4.42 3.33 -6.83
C PRO A 15 -5.82 3.28 -6.21
N VAL A 16 -5.89 2.90 -4.93
CA VAL A 16 -7.16 2.80 -4.23
C VAL A 16 -7.38 4.07 -3.42
N HIS A 17 -8.55 4.67 -3.59
CA HIS A 17 -9.00 5.79 -2.77
C HIS A 17 -9.75 5.27 -1.54
N VAL A 18 -9.33 5.70 -0.36
CA VAL A 18 -9.91 5.32 0.94
C VAL A 18 -10.13 6.58 1.77
N GLU A 19 -11.34 6.74 2.29
CA GLU A 19 -11.63 7.76 3.31
C GLU A 19 -11.53 7.13 4.70
N TYR A 20 -10.63 7.65 5.54
CA TYR A 20 -10.47 7.19 6.92
C TYR A 20 -10.97 8.24 7.91
N LYS A 21 -11.91 7.85 8.78
CA LYS A 21 -12.39 8.70 9.88
C LYS A 21 -11.57 8.48 11.13
N VAL A 22 -10.88 9.53 11.59
CA VAL A 22 -10.03 9.52 12.78
C VAL A 22 -10.83 9.22 14.04
N ARG A 23 -10.35 8.24 14.82
CA ARG A 23 -10.94 7.76 16.08
C ARG A 23 -10.10 8.20 17.28
N SER A 24 -10.67 8.05 18.47
CA SER A 24 -9.95 8.37 19.71
C SER A 24 -8.75 7.43 19.88
N GLY A 25 -7.57 7.98 20.17
CA GLY A 25 -6.33 7.23 20.29
C GLY A 25 -5.56 7.06 18.97
N ASP A 26 -6.12 7.47 17.84
CA ASP A 26 -5.39 7.45 16.58
C ASP A 26 -4.25 8.47 16.56
N THR A 27 -3.13 8.06 15.99
CA THR A 27 -2.02 8.90 15.58
C THR A 27 -1.77 8.68 14.09
N LEU A 28 -1.05 9.59 13.44
CA LEU A 28 -0.69 9.39 12.03
C LEU A 28 0.04 8.05 11.82
N SER A 29 0.93 7.68 12.74
CA SER A 29 1.71 6.44 12.70
C SER A 29 0.83 5.19 12.87
N THR A 30 -0.12 5.20 13.81
CA THR A 30 -1.01 4.04 14.02
C THR A 30 -1.98 3.85 12.86
N ILE A 31 -2.47 4.93 12.26
CA ILE A 31 -3.29 4.87 11.05
C ILE A 31 -2.48 4.27 9.90
N ALA A 32 -1.28 4.81 9.62
CA ALA A 32 -0.40 4.31 8.56
C ALA A 32 -0.09 2.82 8.74
N GLN A 33 0.26 2.41 9.96
CA GLN A 33 0.52 1.00 10.28
C GLN A 33 -0.71 0.11 10.06
N SER A 34 -1.90 0.55 10.49
CA SER A 34 -3.14 -0.22 10.33
C SER A 34 -3.50 -0.45 8.87
N LEU A 35 -3.18 0.52 8.01
CA LEU A 35 -3.43 0.48 6.57
C LEU A 35 -2.25 -0.09 5.78
N ARG A 36 -1.14 -0.40 6.44
CA ARG A 36 0.11 -0.88 5.83
C ARG A 36 0.64 0.06 4.72
N ILE A 37 0.49 1.35 4.95
CA ILE A 37 0.96 2.41 4.04
C ILE A 37 2.04 3.24 4.72
N ASN A 38 2.75 4.02 3.90
CA ASN A 38 3.73 4.98 4.40
C ASN A 38 3.03 6.28 4.81
N ARG A 39 3.64 7.05 5.73
CA ARG A 39 3.09 8.34 6.18
C ARG A 39 2.94 9.32 5.02
N GLU A 40 3.86 9.26 4.07
CA GLU A 40 3.89 10.10 2.87
C GLU A 40 2.63 9.92 2.02
N GLU A 41 2.07 8.71 1.93
CA GLU A 41 0.81 8.45 1.20
C GLU A 41 -0.39 9.14 1.86
N ILE A 42 -0.37 9.24 3.20
CA ILE A 42 -1.38 9.98 3.95
C ILE A 42 -1.19 11.49 3.73
N THR A 43 0.02 12.02 3.90
CA THR A 43 0.24 13.47 3.86
C THR A 43 0.11 14.07 2.46
N LYS A 44 0.37 13.28 1.40
CA LYS A 44 0.31 13.72 -0.02
C LYS A 44 -1.02 14.37 -0.38
N ASN A 45 -2.14 13.79 0.08
CA ASN A 45 -3.48 14.29 -0.21
C ASN A 45 -4.10 15.06 0.96
N ASN A 46 -3.39 15.19 2.08
CA ASN A 46 -3.87 15.87 3.28
C ASN A 46 -2.93 17.01 3.73
N PRO A 47 -2.79 18.09 2.93
CA PRO A 47 -1.91 19.22 3.25
C PRO A 47 -2.30 19.97 4.54
N LYS A 48 -3.50 19.70 5.06
CA LYS A 48 -4.01 20.20 6.34
C LYS A 48 -3.34 19.55 7.56
N ILE A 49 -2.76 18.35 7.41
CA ILE A 49 -2.01 17.67 8.47
C ILE A 49 -0.65 18.35 8.60
N LYS A 50 -0.40 18.95 9.76
CA LYS A 50 0.85 19.64 10.09
C LYS A 50 1.45 19.01 11.32
N ASN A 51 2.77 18.79 11.31
CA ASN A 51 3.51 18.20 12.43
C ASN A 51 2.89 16.89 12.94
N ASP A 52 2.41 16.04 12.01
CA ASP A 52 1.78 14.75 12.28
C ASP A 52 0.54 14.79 13.20
N VAL A 53 -0.09 15.98 13.33
CA VAL A 53 -1.31 16.15 14.13
C VAL A 53 -2.54 15.74 13.33
N VAL A 54 -3.27 14.74 13.86
CA VAL A 54 -4.58 14.29 13.36
C VAL A 54 -5.68 14.76 14.31
N ILE A 55 -6.81 15.20 13.75
CA ILE A 55 -7.93 15.76 14.52
C ILE A 55 -9.00 14.69 14.68
N LEU A 56 -9.49 14.49 15.90
CA LEU A 56 -10.57 13.55 16.18
C LEU A 56 -11.79 13.82 15.29
N ASN A 57 -12.40 12.76 14.75
CA ASN A 57 -13.53 12.80 13.82
C ASN A 57 -13.27 13.46 12.45
N SER A 58 -12.04 13.90 12.16
CA SER A 58 -11.70 14.38 10.83
C SER A 58 -11.63 13.22 9.82
N ILE A 59 -11.85 13.55 8.55
CA ILE A 59 -11.67 12.63 7.43
C ILE A 59 -10.27 12.87 6.83
N ILE A 60 -9.56 11.76 6.64
CA ILE A 60 -8.28 11.68 5.96
C ILE A 60 -8.51 10.98 4.63
N ASP A 61 -8.12 11.66 3.54
CA ASP A 61 -8.24 11.15 2.18
C ASP A 61 -6.96 10.42 1.80
N ILE A 62 -7.03 9.11 1.59
CA ILE A 62 -5.85 8.27 1.35
C ILE A 62 -5.93 7.76 -0.07
N VAL A 63 -4.84 7.95 -0.82
CA VAL A 63 -4.61 7.27 -2.09
C VAL A 63 -3.45 6.33 -1.85
N ALA A 64 -3.75 5.05 -1.67
CA ALA A 64 -2.75 4.03 -1.46
C ALA A 64 -2.32 3.45 -2.81
N GLU A 65 -1.03 3.51 -3.10
CA GLU A 65 -0.47 2.79 -4.24
C GLU A 65 -0.38 1.31 -3.87
N ILE A 66 -1.12 0.47 -4.59
CA ILE A 66 -0.97 -0.98 -4.42
C ILE A 66 0.40 -1.36 -5.02
N PRO A 67 1.28 -2.04 -4.27
CA PRO A 67 2.56 -2.47 -4.81
C PRO A 67 2.33 -3.43 -5.98
N LYS A 68 3.02 -3.18 -7.08
CA LYS A 68 3.02 -4.09 -8.24
C LYS A 68 3.71 -5.38 -7.85
N ILE A 69 3.09 -6.50 -8.14
CA ILE A 69 3.73 -7.81 -8.02
C ILE A 69 4.49 -8.03 -9.32
N ASP A 70 5.81 -8.01 -9.27
CA ASP A 70 6.63 -8.44 -10.39
C ASP A 70 6.53 -9.96 -10.51
N ILE A 71 5.87 -10.43 -11.57
CA ILE A 71 5.80 -11.85 -11.91
C ILE A 71 6.76 -12.12 -13.05
N VAL A 72 7.80 -12.89 -12.76
CA VAL A 72 8.77 -13.36 -13.75
C VAL A 72 8.49 -14.83 -14.03
N ARG A 73 8.42 -15.21 -15.30
CA ARG A 73 8.49 -16.62 -15.68
C ARG A 73 9.94 -17.06 -15.48
N ALA A 74 10.16 -17.91 -14.49
CA ALA A 74 11.45 -18.52 -14.21
C ALA A 74 11.35 -20.02 -14.43
N ASP A 75 12.43 -20.63 -14.93
CA ASP A 75 12.54 -22.08 -14.89
C ASP A 75 12.84 -22.59 -13.46
N LYS A 76 12.91 -23.91 -13.29
CA LYS A 76 13.07 -24.53 -11.98
C LYS A 76 14.41 -24.19 -11.31
N ASP A 77 15.45 -23.96 -12.09
CA ASP A 77 16.78 -23.68 -11.58
C ASP A 77 16.92 -22.17 -11.29
N GLU A 78 16.34 -21.30 -12.11
CA GLU A 78 16.25 -19.86 -11.85
C GLU A 78 15.38 -19.54 -10.62
N ALA A 79 14.23 -20.21 -10.45
CA ALA A 79 13.34 -19.97 -9.31
C ALA A 79 14.02 -20.24 -7.95
N ARG A 80 14.99 -21.17 -7.92
CA ARG A 80 15.77 -21.46 -6.70
C ARG A 80 16.69 -20.32 -6.31
N GLU A 81 17.24 -19.57 -7.25
CA GLU A 81 18.06 -18.39 -6.95
C GLU A 81 17.22 -17.30 -6.26
N PHE A 82 16.00 -17.05 -6.74
CA PHE A 82 15.12 -16.02 -6.17
C PHE A 82 14.57 -16.37 -4.77
N MET A 83 14.40 -17.65 -4.43
CA MET A 83 13.88 -18.07 -3.12
C MET A 83 14.91 -18.01 -1.98
N VAL A 84 16.21 -17.98 -2.29
CA VAL A 84 17.29 -17.98 -1.29
C VAL A 84 17.54 -16.58 -0.70
N TYR A 85 17.02 -15.51 -1.32
CA TYR A 85 17.25 -14.11 -0.93
C TYR A 85 16.26 -13.54 0.12
N ILE A 86 15.75 -14.35 1.06
CA ILE A 86 15.02 -13.81 2.22
C ILE A 86 15.72 -14.28 3.50
N GLU A 87 16.69 -13.49 3.97
CA GLU A 87 17.20 -13.51 5.36
C GLU A 87 16.48 -12.45 6.21
#